data_AF-U1N0G8-F1
#
_entry.id   AF-U1N0G8-F1
#
_cell.length_a   1.000
_cell.length_b   1.000
_cell.length_c   1.000
_cell.angle_alpha   90.00
_cell.angle_beta   90.00
_cell.angle_gamma   90.00
#
_symmetry.space_group_name_H-M   'P 1'
#
loop_
_entity.id
_entity.type
_entity.pdbx_description
1 polymer ?
#
loop_
_entity_poly.entity_id
_entity_poly.type
_entity_poly.pdbx_seq_one_letter_code
_entity_poly.pdbx_strand_id
1 'polypeptide(L)'
;MNFAERVKKIEEMLNEDWFEMLETNEDEYEEWRGRLEDHAEQVVGHYDNETGVDMDSVDKLLQLNDEFPLLYGEDTVRLYVALIEARPEDKSVYERYIDYLAAIGDATHEEFLRFHTLVEAGRLDEARTLAPQMPKRLGLED
;
A
#
# COMPACT_ATOMS: atom_id res chain seq x y z
N MET A 1 9.55 9.36 16.07
CA MET A 1 10.07 8.66 14.90
C MET A 1 9.28 9.19 13.73
N ASN A 2 9.92 9.77 12.74
CA ASN A 2 9.21 10.28 11.56
C ASN A 2 8.72 9.12 10.68
N PHE A 3 7.96 9.41 9.62
CA PHE A 3 7.40 8.42 8.71
C PHE A 3 8.49 7.48 8.15
N ALA A 4 9.57 8.03 7.59
CA ALA A 4 10.64 7.25 6.97
C ALA A 4 11.34 6.29 7.95
N GLU A 5 11.65 6.78 9.16
CA GLU A 5 12.22 5.96 10.22
C GLU A 5 11.26 4.83 10.65
N ARG A 6 9.94 5.08 10.62
CA ARG A 6 8.92 4.07 10.94
C ARG A 6 8.86 2.97 9.89
N VAL A 7 8.85 3.34 8.61
CA VAL A 7 8.89 2.38 7.49
C VAL A 7 10.14 1.52 7.57
N LYS A 8 11.30 2.13 7.85
CA LYS A 8 12.55 1.39 8.06
C LYS A 8 12.43 0.40 9.23
N LYS A 9 11.78 0.78 10.33
CA LYS A 9 11.62 -0.12 11.46
C LYS A 9 10.73 -1.33 11.13
N ILE A 10 9.67 -1.11 10.34
CA ILE A 10 8.82 -2.20 9.82
C ILE A 10 9.65 -3.14 8.94
N GLU A 11 10.45 -2.59 8.01
CA GLU A 11 11.36 -3.39 7.17
C GLU A 11 12.34 -4.21 8.02
N GLU A 12 12.98 -3.60 9.01
CA GLU A 12 13.91 -4.29 9.91
C GLU A 12 13.24 -5.47 10.63
N MET A 13 11.99 -5.30 11.08
CA MET A 13 11.24 -6.36 11.76
C MET A 13 10.80 -7.49 10.83
N LEU A 14 10.41 -7.18 9.59
CA LEU A 14 10.02 -8.19 8.59
C LEU A 14 11.21 -9.03 8.09
N ASN A 15 12.44 -8.51 8.23
CA ASN A 15 13.67 -9.24 7.95
C ASN A 15 14.12 -10.16 9.11
N GLU A 16 13.47 -10.11 10.28
CA GLU A 16 13.71 -11.09 11.34
C GLU A 16 13.14 -12.46 10.92
N ASP A 17 13.71 -13.57 11.43
CA ASP A 17 13.25 -14.94 11.10
C ASP A 17 11.94 -15.30 11.83
N TRP A 18 10.90 -14.47 11.65
CA TRP A 18 9.60 -14.60 12.32
C TRP A 18 8.87 -15.90 11.97
N PHE A 19 9.19 -16.53 10.85
CA PHE A 19 8.67 -17.85 10.49
C PHE A 19 9.21 -18.94 11.41
N GLU A 20 10.51 -18.90 11.75
CA GLU A 20 11.11 -19.84 12.71
C GLU A 20 10.57 -19.56 14.13
N MET A 21 10.38 -18.30 14.50
CA MET A 21 9.74 -17.93 15.77
C MET A 21 8.33 -18.54 15.86
N LEU A 22 7.51 -18.41 14.81
CA LEU A 22 6.17 -19.01 14.75
C LEU A 22 6.19 -20.53 14.94
N GLU A 23 7.18 -21.22 14.36
CA GLU A 23 7.30 -22.68 14.46
C GLU A 23 7.82 -23.17 15.82
N THR A 24 8.61 -22.35 16.53
CA THR A 24 9.39 -22.79 17.70
C THR A 24 8.97 -22.14 19.01
N ASN A 25 8.38 -20.94 18.97
CA ASN A 25 8.00 -20.14 20.13
C ASN A 25 6.83 -19.17 19.80
N GLU A 26 5.60 -19.65 19.92
CA GLU A 26 4.37 -18.90 19.63
C GLU A 26 4.27 -17.58 20.43
N ASP A 27 4.65 -17.57 21.71
CA ASP A 27 4.58 -16.35 22.55
C ASP A 27 5.50 -15.23 22.01
N GLU A 28 6.67 -15.58 21.51
CA GLU A 28 7.63 -14.62 20.93
C GLU A 28 7.14 -14.11 19.58
N TYR A 29 6.54 -14.97 18.76
CA TYR A 29 5.87 -14.57 17.53
C TYR A 29 4.73 -13.59 17.80
N GLU A 30 3.86 -13.87 18.77
CA GLU A 30 2.74 -12.99 19.10
C GLU A 30 3.22 -11.63 19.65
N GLU A 31 4.30 -11.59 20.44
CA GLU A 31 4.90 -10.34 20.87
C GLU A 31 5.48 -9.54 19.68
N TRP A 32 6.21 -10.21 18.79
CA TRP A 32 6.74 -9.59 17.58
C TRP A 32 5.61 -9.02 16.71
N ARG A 33 4.55 -9.81 16.51
CA ARG A 33 3.37 -9.42 15.72
C ARG A 33 2.67 -8.22 16.31
N GLY A 34 2.44 -8.20 17.63
CA GLY A 34 1.84 -7.05 18.30
C GLY A 34 2.65 -5.77 18.10
N ARG A 35 3.99 -5.84 18.21
CA ARG A 35 4.86 -4.68 17.91
C ARG A 35 4.78 -4.23 16.45
N LEU A 36 4.68 -5.18 15.51
CA LEU A 36 4.56 -4.89 14.08
C LEU A 36 3.25 -4.17 13.77
N GLU A 37 2.13 -4.65 14.34
CA GLU A 37 0.80 -4.04 14.23
C GLU A 37 0.79 -2.62 14.83
N ASP A 38 1.39 -2.42 16.00
CA ASP A 38 1.59 -1.08 16.61
C ASP A 38 2.44 -0.17 15.69
N HIS A 39 3.41 -0.74 14.98
CA HIS A 39 4.22 -0.01 14.01
C HIS A 39 3.42 0.43 12.79
N ALA A 40 2.59 -0.46 12.25
CA ALA A 40 1.71 -0.19 11.11
C ALA A 40 0.61 0.82 11.46
N GLU A 41 -0.10 0.69 12.58
CA GLU A 41 -1.18 1.64 12.95
C GLU A 41 -0.65 3.08 13.03
N GLN A 42 0.52 3.27 13.63
CA GLN A 42 1.10 4.59 13.77
C GLN A 42 1.67 5.14 12.45
N VAL A 43 2.03 4.31 11.47
CA VAL A 43 2.65 4.81 10.22
C VAL A 43 1.69 5.70 9.43
N VAL A 44 0.41 5.33 9.42
CA VAL A 44 -0.67 6.12 8.80
C VAL A 44 -0.89 7.42 9.56
N GLY A 45 -0.95 7.35 10.89
CA GLY A 45 -1.08 8.56 11.71
C GLY A 45 0.08 9.54 11.52
N HIS A 46 1.30 9.08 11.25
CA HIS A 46 2.43 9.97 10.92
C HIS A 46 2.31 10.55 9.51
N TYR A 47 1.92 9.74 8.53
CA TYR A 47 1.65 10.21 7.17
C TYR A 47 0.69 11.42 7.16
N ASP A 48 -0.37 11.36 7.97
CA ASP A 48 -1.38 12.42 8.05
C ASP A 48 -0.90 13.72 8.72
N ASN A 49 0.11 13.64 9.58
CA ASN A 49 0.58 14.77 10.37
C ASN A 49 1.89 15.39 9.86
N GLU A 50 2.56 14.75 8.90
CA GLU A 50 3.82 15.21 8.34
C GLU A 50 3.62 16.01 7.04
N THR A 51 4.39 17.09 6.89
CA THR A 51 4.43 17.86 5.64
C THR A 51 5.67 17.45 4.84
N GLY A 52 5.47 17.07 3.58
CA GLY A 52 6.57 16.64 2.70
C GLY A 52 7.08 15.24 3.00
N VAL A 53 6.17 14.27 3.17
CA VAL A 53 6.50 12.85 3.31
C VAL A 53 7.36 12.37 2.13
N ASP A 54 8.38 11.59 2.43
CA ASP A 54 9.26 10.97 1.43
C ASP A 54 8.52 9.87 0.64
N MET A 55 8.45 10.04 -0.68
CA MET A 55 7.71 9.12 -1.55
C MET A 55 8.45 7.79 -1.75
N ASP A 56 9.77 7.75 -1.56
CA ASP A 56 10.52 6.49 -1.58
C ASP A 56 10.14 5.62 -0.37
N SER A 57 9.94 6.25 0.79
CA SER A 57 9.43 5.58 1.98
C SER A 57 7.97 5.11 1.80
N VAL A 58 7.13 5.87 1.09
CA VAL A 58 5.74 5.44 0.76
C VAL A 58 5.76 4.21 -0.15
N ASP A 59 6.57 4.26 -1.21
CA ASP A 59 6.75 3.13 -2.14
C ASP A 59 7.26 1.89 -1.39
N LYS A 60 8.24 2.06 -0.52
CA LYS A 60 8.77 0.97 0.29
C LYS A 60 7.71 0.38 1.22
N LEU A 61 6.92 1.21 1.89
CA LEU A 61 5.83 0.75 2.75
C LEU A 61 4.80 -0.08 1.97
N LEU A 62 4.44 0.35 0.76
CA LEU A 62 3.53 -0.40 -0.12
C LEU A 62 4.14 -1.75 -0.56
N GLN A 63 5.43 -1.80 -0.89
CA GLN A 63 6.12 -3.06 -1.21
C GLN A 63 6.11 -4.03 -0.03
N LEU A 64 6.40 -3.55 1.18
CA LEU A 64 6.33 -4.36 2.39
C LEU A 64 4.90 -4.86 2.63
N ASN A 65 3.90 -4.03 2.31
CA ASN A 65 2.49 -4.40 2.43
C ASN A 65 2.07 -5.50 1.44
N ASP A 66 2.67 -5.53 0.25
CA ASP A 66 2.44 -6.59 -0.74
C ASP A 66 3.05 -7.93 -0.29
N GLU A 67 4.18 -7.89 0.44
CA GLU A 67 4.84 -9.08 1.00
C GLU A 67 4.14 -9.60 2.26
N PHE A 68 3.76 -8.69 3.16
CA PHE A 68 3.07 -8.98 4.40
C PHE A 68 1.98 -7.91 4.61
N PRO A 69 0.69 -8.25 4.47
CA PRO A 69 -0.38 -7.26 4.60
C PRO A 69 -0.45 -6.61 5.99
N LEU A 70 -0.03 -5.34 6.07
CA LEU A 70 0.01 -4.49 7.27
C LEU A 70 -1.08 -3.41 7.26
N LEU A 71 -1.41 -2.91 6.08
CA LEU A 71 -2.32 -1.82 5.78
C LEU A 71 -3.44 -2.31 4.88
N TYR A 72 -4.66 -1.81 5.13
CA TYR A 72 -5.86 -2.28 4.47
C TYR A 72 -6.79 -1.14 4.07
N GLY A 73 -7.62 -1.39 3.06
CA GLY A 73 -8.69 -0.50 2.65
C GLY A 73 -8.20 0.85 2.15
N GLU A 74 -8.81 1.91 2.68
CA GLU A 74 -8.64 3.31 2.29
C GLU A 74 -7.20 3.81 2.44
N ASP A 75 -6.47 3.37 3.47
CA ASP A 75 -5.10 3.85 3.72
C ASP A 75 -4.14 3.42 2.59
N THR A 76 -4.22 2.16 2.18
CA THR A 76 -3.39 1.63 1.10
C THR A 76 -3.75 2.29 -0.24
N VAL A 77 -5.05 2.52 -0.51
CA VAL A 77 -5.50 3.29 -1.68
C VAL A 77 -4.87 4.68 -1.68
N ARG A 78 -4.96 5.39 -0.55
CA ARG A 78 -4.47 6.76 -0.41
C ARG A 78 -2.97 6.86 -0.68
N LEU A 79 -2.19 5.90 -0.18
CA LEU A 79 -0.75 5.83 -0.44
C LEU A 79 -0.45 5.55 -1.92
N TYR A 80 -1.18 4.63 -2.57
CA TYR A 80 -1.03 4.39 -4.00
C TYR A 80 -1.36 5.63 -4.84
N VAL A 81 -2.45 6.33 -4.51
CA VAL A 81 -2.83 7.58 -5.21
C VAL A 81 -1.75 8.65 -5.05
N ALA A 82 -1.21 8.84 -3.84
CA ALA A 82 -0.12 9.78 -3.60
C ALA A 82 1.13 9.43 -4.43
N LEU A 83 1.48 8.15 -4.52
CA LEU A 83 2.62 7.70 -5.31
C LEU A 83 2.41 7.88 -6.82
N ILE A 84 1.18 7.64 -7.32
CA ILE A 84 0.78 7.93 -8.70
C ILE A 84 0.89 9.43 -9.01
N GLU A 85 0.51 10.30 -8.08
CA GLU A 85 0.63 11.75 -8.27
C GLU A 85 2.09 12.22 -8.28
N ALA A 86 2.94 11.61 -7.46
CA ALA A 86 4.36 11.93 -7.37
C ALA A 86 5.20 11.37 -8.53
N ARG A 87 4.81 10.21 -9.07
CA ARG A 87 5.51 9.51 -10.15
C ARG A 87 4.55 9.15 -11.30
N PRO A 88 3.93 10.15 -11.96
CA PRO A 88 2.84 9.91 -12.91
C PRO A 88 3.26 9.11 -14.16
N GLU A 89 4.55 9.10 -14.50
CA GLU A 89 5.13 8.36 -15.61
C GLU A 89 5.50 6.90 -15.29
N ASP A 90 5.50 6.50 -14.01
CA ASP A 90 5.94 5.18 -13.58
C ASP A 90 4.79 4.16 -13.67
N LYS A 91 4.72 3.43 -14.80
CA LYS A 91 3.69 2.40 -15.05
C LYS A 91 3.62 1.36 -13.93
N SER A 92 4.74 1.02 -13.28
CA SER A 92 4.80 -0.03 -12.26
C SER A 92 3.98 0.30 -11.01
N VAL A 93 3.82 1.60 -10.70
CA VAL A 93 2.97 2.05 -9.59
C VAL A 93 1.50 1.78 -9.92
N TYR A 94 1.08 2.04 -11.16
CA TYR A 94 -0.30 1.78 -11.60
C TYR A 94 -0.61 0.28 -11.65
N GLU A 95 0.34 -0.53 -12.12
CA GLU A 95 0.20 -2.00 -12.15
C GLU A 95 -0.02 -2.57 -10.75
N ARG A 96 0.80 -2.17 -9.77
CA ARG A 96 0.59 -2.59 -8.38
C ARG A 96 -0.72 -2.08 -7.79
N TYR A 97 -1.13 -0.86 -8.12
CA TYR A 97 -2.43 -0.35 -7.68
C TYR A 97 -3.60 -1.13 -8.30
N ILE A 98 -3.49 -1.54 -9.55
CA ILE A 98 -4.47 -2.43 -10.20
C ILE A 98 -4.54 -3.77 -9.47
N ASP A 99 -3.41 -4.39 -9.17
CA ASP A 99 -3.37 -5.66 -8.44
C ASP A 99 -4.03 -5.53 -7.07
N TYR A 100 -3.76 -4.44 -6.37
CA TYR A 100 -4.42 -4.13 -5.10
C TYR A 100 -5.94 -3.95 -5.26
N LEU A 101 -6.40 -3.14 -6.21
CA LEU A 101 -7.84 -2.95 -6.48
C LEU A 101 -8.54 -4.26 -6.87
N ALA A 102 -7.86 -5.15 -7.60
CA ALA A 102 -8.37 -6.47 -7.95
C ALA A 102 -8.50 -7.38 -6.72
N ALA A 103 -7.60 -7.24 -5.73
CA ALA A 103 -7.64 -8.02 -4.50
C ALA A 103 -8.77 -7.58 -3.56
N ILE A 104 -9.11 -6.29 -3.54
CA ILE A 104 -10.13 -5.75 -2.63
C ILE A 104 -11.50 -5.51 -3.28
N GLY A 105 -11.60 -5.61 -4.62
CA GLY A 105 -12.83 -5.35 -5.39
C GLY A 105 -13.15 -6.43 -6.43
N ASP A 106 -14.09 -6.13 -7.33
CA ASP A 106 -14.45 -7.02 -8.45
C ASP A 106 -13.61 -6.71 -9.69
N ALA A 107 -12.64 -7.58 -9.99
CA ALA A 107 -11.78 -7.47 -11.17
C ALA A 107 -12.53 -7.59 -12.51
N THR A 108 -13.81 -7.97 -12.51
CA THR A 108 -14.69 -7.98 -13.69
C THR A 108 -15.52 -6.72 -13.84
N HIS A 109 -15.47 -5.80 -12.87
CA HIS A 109 -16.20 -4.55 -12.89
C HIS A 109 -15.78 -3.67 -14.08
N GLU A 110 -16.75 -3.06 -14.78
CA GLU A 110 -16.50 -2.29 -16.01
C GLU A 110 -15.49 -1.15 -15.80
N GLU A 111 -15.61 -0.43 -14.68
CA GLU A 111 -14.67 0.64 -14.33
C GLU A 111 -13.26 0.13 -14.03
N PHE A 112 -13.13 -1.05 -13.41
CA PHE A 112 -11.82 -1.70 -13.20
C PHE A 112 -11.18 -2.05 -14.55
N LEU A 113 -11.93 -2.73 -15.43
CA LEU A 113 -11.46 -3.12 -16.76
C LEU A 113 -11.06 -1.89 -17.59
N ARG A 114 -11.81 -0.79 -17.48
CA ARG A 114 -11.48 0.49 -18.10
C ARG A 114 -10.15 1.04 -17.59
N PHE A 115 -9.96 1.10 -16.28
CA PHE A 115 -8.72 1.59 -15.68
C PHE A 115 -7.52 0.74 -16.07
N HIS A 116 -7.64 -0.59 -15.95
CA HIS A 116 -6.61 -1.54 -16.40
C HIS A 116 -6.27 -1.35 -17.89
N THR A 117 -7.27 -1.20 -18.76
CA THR A 117 -7.03 -0.96 -20.20
C THR A 117 -6.28 0.34 -20.47
N LEU A 118 -6.53 1.40 -19.71
CA LEU A 118 -5.79 2.67 -19.85
C LEU A 118 -4.31 2.48 -19.50
N VAL A 119 -4.03 1.79 -18.40
CA VAL A 119 -2.65 1.52 -17.94
C VAL A 119 -1.92 0.62 -18.92
N GLU A 120 -2.56 -0.45 -19.39
CA GLU A 120 -1.98 -1.36 -20.40
C GLU A 120 -1.70 -0.66 -21.73
N ALA A 121 -2.55 0.29 -22.13
CA ALA A 121 -2.34 1.11 -23.33
C ALA A 121 -1.29 2.22 -23.13
N GLY A 122 -0.68 2.35 -21.95
CA GLY A 122 0.26 3.41 -21.62
C GLY A 122 -0.37 4.81 -21.53
N ARG A 123 -1.70 4.90 -21.41
CA ARG A 123 -2.45 6.17 -21.30
C ARG A 123 -2.45 6.67 -19.86
N LEU A 124 -1.25 6.87 -19.31
CA LEU A 124 -1.05 7.13 -17.88
C LEU A 124 -1.66 8.46 -17.42
N ASP A 125 -1.73 9.49 -18.27
CA ASP A 125 -2.41 10.75 -17.91
C ASP A 125 -3.91 10.56 -17.61
N GLU A 126 -4.56 9.71 -18.39
CA GLU A 126 -5.98 9.37 -18.19
C GLU A 126 -6.17 8.43 -17.01
N ALA A 127 -5.28 7.45 -16.86
CA ALA A 127 -5.25 6.56 -15.70
C ALA A 127 -5.08 7.38 -14.41
N ARG A 128 -4.12 8.31 -14.37
CA ARG A 128 -3.88 9.20 -13.23
C ARG A 128 -5.14 9.96 -12.81
N THR A 129 -5.87 10.49 -13.79
CA THR A 129 -7.12 11.23 -13.53
C THR A 129 -8.22 10.33 -12.94
N LEU A 130 -8.21 9.05 -13.31
CA LEU A 130 -9.19 8.06 -12.88
C LEU A 130 -8.84 7.40 -11.54
N ALA A 131 -7.54 7.20 -11.25
CA ALA A 131 -7.01 6.50 -10.08
C ALA A 131 -7.66 6.89 -8.73
N PRO A 132 -7.78 8.19 -8.36
CA PRO A 132 -8.39 8.58 -7.09
C PRO A 132 -9.91 8.34 -7.02
N GLN A 133 -10.57 8.09 -8.16
CA GLN A 133 -12.01 7.85 -8.23
C GLN A 133 -12.36 6.36 -8.19
N MET A 134 -11.35 5.49 -8.36
CA MET A 134 -11.55 4.05 -8.45
C MET A 134 -12.26 3.45 -7.22
N PRO A 135 -11.90 3.78 -5.97
CA PRO A 135 -12.56 3.18 -4.80
C PRO A 135 -14.08 3.38 -4.83
N LYS A 136 -14.53 4.63 -5.01
CA LYS A 136 -15.95 4.97 -5.16
C LYS A 136 -16.60 4.32 -6.38
N ARG A 137 -15.91 4.31 -7.52
CA ARG A 137 -16.43 3.70 -8.77
C ARG A 137 -16.59 2.18 -8.68
N LEU A 138 -15.80 1.54 -7.82
CA LEU A 138 -15.88 0.10 -7.54
C LEU A 138 -16.82 -0.22 -6.36
N GLY A 139 -17.44 0.79 -5.73
CA GLY A 139 -18.30 0.60 -4.56
C GLY A 139 -17.55 0.20 -3.30
N LEU A 140 -16.27 0.54 -3.19
CA LEU A 140 -15.42 0.28 -2.02
C LEU A 140 -15.55 1.38 -0.95
N GLU A 141 -16.05 2.55 -1.34
CA GLU A 141 -16.27 3.72 -0.49
C GLU A 141 -17.64 4.34 -0.84
N ASP A 142 -18.37 4.81 0.19
CA ASP A 142 -19.69 5.46 0.06
C ASP A 142 -19.59 6.92 -0.45
#